data_AF-A0A843GFE1-F1
#
_entry.id   AF-A0A843GFE1-F1
#
_cell.length_a   1.000
_cell.length_b   1.000
_cell.length_c   1.000
_cell.angle_alpha   90.00
_cell.angle_beta   90.00
_cell.angle_gamma   90.00
#
_symmetry.space_group_name_H-M   'P 1'
#
loop_
_entity.id
_entity.type
_entity.pdbx_description
1 polymer ?
#
loop_
_entity_poly.entity_id
_entity_poly.type
_entity_poly.pdbx_seq_one_letter_code
_entity_poly.pdbx_strand_id
1 'polypeptide(L)'
;QDIDDLEKTMAIIYLLFGSEALEDVQHYEQLIEKANYFLKCGDLEDHNDHNEEPDMDFIQDFPYIEASFMSDYNMSIKDKSMHWWEFYYLLCGLSQSEMGNSCVLNRIRDLRSLDLNTINDPKEREKLRKAKERFALKKHTKKKKEFTEEELKAMEEYHKLVGD
;
A
#
# COMPACT_ATOMS: atom_id res chain seq x y z
N GLN A 1 8.91 -12.47 9.37
CA GLN A 1 8.85 -13.41 8.24
C GLN A 1 8.30 -12.62 7.09
N ASP A 2 9.06 -12.50 6.00
CA ASP A 2 8.55 -11.86 4.79
C ASP A 2 7.68 -12.87 4.06
N ILE A 3 6.47 -12.45 3.71
CA ILE A 3 5.45 -13.26 3.04
C ILE A 3 5.69 -13.12 1.53
N ASP A 4 5.77 -14.24 0.82
CA ASP A 4 5.92 -14.29 -0.64
C ASP A 4 4.65 -13.77 -1.36
N ASP A 5 4.75 -13.38 -2.63
CA ASP A 5 3.62 -12.84 -3.39
C ASP A 5 2.49 -13.87 -3.58
N LEU A 6 2.83 -15.16 -3.68
CA LEU A 6 1.82 -16.22 -3.64
C LEU A 6 1.10 -16.26 -2.30
N GLU A 7 1.84 -16.22 -1.19
CA GLU A 7 1.27 -16.25 0.16
C GLU A 7 0.41 -15.00 0.43
N LYS A 8 0.79 -13.83 -0.10
CA LYS A 8 -0.05 -12.62 -0.04
C LYS A 8 -1.34 -12.80 -0.83
N THR A 9 -1.26 -13.33 -2.05
CA THR A 9 -2.44 -13.58 -2.89
C THR A 9 -3.39 -14.55 -2.19
N MET A 10 -2.86 -15.63 -1.62
CA MET A 10 -3.64 -16.60 -0.83
C MET A 10 -4.26 -15.94 0.40
N ALA A 11 -3.53 -15.10 1.12
CA ALA A 11 -4.07 -14.37 2.27
C ALA A 11 -5.22 -13.43 1.86
N ILE A 12 -5.10 -12.75 0.72
CA ILE A 12 -6.17 -11.90 0.18
C ILE A 12 -7.41 -12.73 -0.14
N ILE A 13 -7.24 -13.85 -0.87
CA ILE A 13 -8.34 -14.76 -1.22
C ILE A 13 -9.04 -15.27 0.05
N TYR A 14 -8.26 -15.71 1.05
CA TYR A 14 -8.78 -16.16 2.33
C TYR A 14 -9.57 -15.07 3.07
N LEU A 15 -9.04 -13.84 3.13
CA LEU A 15 -9.69 -12.73 3.83
C LEU A 15 -10.99 -12.28 3.15
N LEU A 16 -11.06 -12.34 1.82
CA LEU A 16 -12.23 -11.88 1.07
C LEU A 16 -13.29 -12.96 0.87
N PHE A 17 -12.88 -14.21 0.67
CA PHE A 17 -13.77 -15.30 0.24
C PHE A 17 -13.79 -16.50 1.20
N GLY A 18 -12.95 -16.52 2.23
CA GLY A 18 -12.87 -17.59 3.22
C GLY A 18 -11.97 -18.76 2.81
N SER A 19 -11.86 -19.76 3.68
CA SER A 19 -11.00 -20.93 3.47
C SER A 19 -11.46 -21.82 2.32
N GLU A 20 -12.77 -21.90 2.06
CA GLU A 20 -13.34 -22.71 0.98
C GLU A 20 -12.82 -22.26 -0.39
N ALA A 21 -12.58 -20.96 -0.57
CA ALA A 21 -12.04 -20.40 -1.80
C ALA A 21 -10.57 -20.78 -2.07
N LEU A 22 -9.82 -21.19 -1.04
CA LEU A 22 -8.46 -21.69 -1.22
C LEU A 22 -8.43 -23.10 -1.83
N GLU A 23 -9.51 -23.86 -1.67
CA GLU A 23 -9.64 -25.23 -2.19
C GLU A 23 -10.19 -25.23 -3.63
N ASP A 24 -10.77 -24.11 -4.09
CA ASP A 24 -11.31 -23.94 -5.44
C ASP A 24 -10.22 -23.58 -6.47
N VAL A 25 -9.36 -24.57 -6.74
CA VAL A 25 -8.27 -24.44 -7.73
C VAL A 25 -8.82 -24.18 -9.14
N GLN A 26 -10.05 -24.60 -9.43
CA GLN A 26 -10.65 -24.45 -10.76
C GLN A 26 -11.03 -23.01 -11.08
N HIS A 27 -11.40 -22.21 -10.07
CA HIS A 27 -11.83 -20.82 -10.24
C HIS A 27 -10.82 -19.81 -9.68
N TYR A 28 -9.58 -20.23 -9.41
CA TYR A 28 -8.55 -19.39 -8.79
C TYR A 28 -8.31 -18.06 -9.52
N GLU A 29 -8.25 -18.06 -10.85
CA GLU A 29 -8.11 -16.83 -11.65
C GLU A 29 -9.29 -15.88 -11.47
N GLN A 30 -10.52 -16.41 -11.44
CA GLN A 30 -11.74 -15.60 -11.23
C GLN A 30 -11.80 -15.01 -9.81
N LEU A 31 -11.28 -15.74 -8.82
CA LEU A 31 -11.15 -15.24 -7.45
C LEU A 31 -10.17 -14.07 -7.38
N ILE A 32 -9.02 -14.16 -8.08
CA ILE A 32 -8.05 -13.06 -8.18
C ILE A 32 -8.68 -11.86 -8.89
N GLU A 33 -9.37 -12.08 -10.01
CA GLU A 33 -10.03 -10.99 -10.75
C GLU A 33 -11.06 -10.26 -9.86
N LYS A 34 -11.90 -11.02 -9.15
CA LYS A 34 -12.89 -10.44 -8.21
C LYS A 34 -12.21 -9.74 -7.03
N ALA A 35 -11.13 -10.29 -6.49
CA ALA A 35 -10.36 -9.65 -5.43
C ALA A 35 -9.79 -8.31 -5.89
N ASN A 36 -9.19 -8.27 -7.08
CA ASN A 36 -8.66 -7.05 -7.67
C ASN A 36 -9.75 -6.02 -7.91
N TYR A 37 -10.88 -6.43 -8.51
CA TYR A 37 -12.04 -5.55 -8.70
C TYR A 37 -12.53 -4.95 -7.38
N PHE A 38 -12.63 -5.77 -6.34
CA PHE A 38 -13.05 -5.30 -5.02
C PHE A 38 -12.02 -4.35 -4.38
N LEU A 39 -10.74 -4.70 -4.38
CA LEU A 39 -9.69 -3.90 -3.76
C LEU A 39 -9.49 -2.56 -4.47
N LYS A 40 -9.65 -2.52 -5.79
CA LYS A 40 -9.63 -1.31 -6.61
C LYS A 40 -10.95 -0.53 -6.64
N CYS A 41 -11.89 -0.85 -5.76
CA CYS A 41 -13.16 -0.12 -5.67
C CYS A 41 -14.03 -0.13 -6.95
N GLY A 42 -13.93 -1.21 -7.73
CA GLY A 42 -14.63 -1.36 -9.00
C GLY A 42 -13.93 -0.71 -10.20
N ASP A 43 -12.79 -0.06 -9.97
CA ASP A 43 -11.96 0.51 -11.02
C ASP A 43 -11.02 -0.55 -11.59
N LEU A 44 -11.15 -0.82 -12.89
CA LEU A 44 -10.29 -1.77 -13.61
C LEU A 44 -9.19 -1.05 -14.40
N GLU A 45 -9.19 0.28 -14.42
CA GLU A 45 -8.12 1.03 -15.08
C GLU A 45 -6.81 0.89 -14.28
N ASP A 46 -5.70 0.81 -15.01
CA ASP A 46 -4.37 0.78 -14.40
C ASP A 46 -3.82 2.20 -14.33
N HIS A 47 -4.11 2.85 -13.22
CA HIS A 47 -3.60 4.19 -12.91
C HIS A 47 -2.27 4.16 -12.15
N ASN A 48 -1.72 2.96 -11.86
CA ASN A 48 -0.49 2.85 -11.11
C ASN A 48 0.72 3.09 -12.01
N ASP A 49 1.43 4.20 -11.80
CA ASP A 49 2.84 4.26 -12.22
C ASP A 49 3.64 3.36 -11.27
N HIS A 50 4.08 2.21 -11.77
CA HIS A 50 4.88 1.25 -11.00
C HIS A 50 6.22 1.82 -10.48
N ASN A 51 6.59 3.06 -10.84
CA ASN A 51 7.80 3.72 -10.39
C ASN A 51 7.62 4.67 -9.19
N GLU A 52 6.39 4.95 -8.74
CA GLU A 52 6.19 5.82 -7.58
C GLU A 52 6.51 5.08 -6.26
N GLU A 53 7.36 5.70 -5.43
CA GLU A 53 7.59 5.19 -4.08
C GLU A 53 6.32 5.42 -3.23
N PRO A 54 5.90 4.44 -2.42
CA PRO A 54 4.73 4.60 -1.57
C PRO A 54 4.94 5.72 -0.54
N ASP A 55 3.96 6.60 -0.42
CA ASP A 55 3.97 7.75 0.50
C ASP A 55 3.19 7.50 1.80
N MET A 56 2.50 6.36 1.90
CA MET A 56 1.63 5.98 3.01
C MET A 56 1.74 4.48 3.32
N ASP A 57 1.61 4.13 4.61
CA ASP A 57 1.45 2.75 5.08
C ASP A 57 0.27 2.67 6.04
N PHE A 58 -0.70 1.78 5.76
CA PHE A 58 -1.94 1.69 6.54
C PHE A 58 -1.71 1.41 8.03
N ILE A 59 -0.68 0.64 8.39
CA ILE A 59 -0.42 0.25 9.79
C ILE A 59 0.35 1.35 10.51
N GLN A 60 1.43 1.84 9.91
CA GLN A 60 2.27 2.89 10.47
C GLN A 60 1.50 4.21 10.61
N ASP A 61 0.65 4.53 9.64
CA ASP A 61 -0.05 5.80 9.57
C ASP A 61 -1.48 5.74 10.14
N PHE A 62 -1.93 4.60 10.66
CA PHE A 62 -3.27 4.47 11.24
C PHE A 62 -3.64 5.57 12.25
N PRO A 63 -2.76 6.02 13.17
CA PRO A 63 -3.07 7.13 14.07
C PRO A 63 -3.34 8.46 13.35
N TYR A 64 -2.67 8.70 12.21
CA TYR A 64 -2.88 9.90 11.39
C TYR A 64 -4.13 9.78 10.54
N ILE A 65 -4.44 8.59 10.05
CA ILE A 65 -5.71 8.27 9.39
C ILE A 65 -6.87 8.56 10.35
N GLU A 66 -6.83 8.00 11.56
CA GLU A 66 -7.86 8.21 12.59
C GLU A 66 -8.03 9.70 12.93
N ALA A 67 -6.94 10.41 13.21
CA ALA A 67 -6.99 11.84 13.51
C ALA A 67 -7.55 12.68 12.36
N SER A 68 -7.24 12.31 11.11
CA SER A 68 -7.71 13.02 9.92
C SER A 68 -9.19 12.77 9.65
N PHE A 69 -9.67 11.54 9.83
CA PHE A 69 -11.10 11.24 9.75
C PHE A 69 -11.89 11.98 10.83
N MET A 70 -11.33 12.09 12.03
CA MET A 70 -11.95 12.88 13.09
C MET A 70 -11.96 14.37 12.76
N SER A 71 -10.88 14.95 12.23
CA SER A 71 -10.86 16.39 11.89
C SER A 71 -11.79 16.75 10.74
N ASP A 72 -11.86 15.89 9.71
CA ASP A 72 -12.52 16.24 8.45
C ASP A 72 -13.99 15.81 8.43
N TYR A 73 -14.29 14.68 9.06
CA TYR A 73 -15.63 14.08 9.03
C TYR A 73 -16.27 13.96 10.42
N ASN A 74 -15.58 14.38 11.49
CA ASN A 74 -16.02 14.19 12.87
C ASN A 74 -16.37 12.71 13.16
N MET A 75 -15.53 11.79 12.65
CA MET A 75 -15.79 10.36 12.63
C MET A 75 -14.67 9.56 13.30
N SER A 76 -15.04 8.67 14.24
CA SER A 76 -14.19 7.58 14.71
C SER A 76 -14.31 6.38 13.77
N ILE A 77 -13.18 5.84 13.33
CA ILE A 77 -13.12 4.64 12.47
C ILE A 77 -13.23 3.35 13.32
N LYS A 78 -12.73 3.37 14.55
CA LYS A 78 -12.59 2.16 15.40
C LYS A 78 -13.92 1.51 15.76
N ASP A 79 -14.97 2.31 15.88
CA ASP A 79 -16.28 1.85 16.37
C ASP A 79 -17.31 1.67 15.25
N LYS A 80 -16.88 1.77 13.99
CA LYS A 80 -17.75 1.70 12.82
C LYS A 80 -17.45 0.49 11.95
N SER A 81 -18.52 -0.26 11.63
CA SER A 81 -18.50 -1.16 10.49
C SER A 81 -18.77 -0.34 9.23
N MET A 82 -17.85 -0.37 8.27
CA MET A 82 -18.01 0.30 6.98
C MET A 82 -17.51 -0.56 5.83
N HIS A 83 -18.09 -0.34 4.65
CA HIS A 83 -17.64 -1.01 3.44
C HIS A 83 -16.25 -0.50 3.02
N TRP A 84 -15.40 -1.39 2.49
CA TRP A 84 -14.05 -1.04 2.03
C TRP A 84 -14.04 0.19 1.12
N TRP A 85 -14.96 0.25 0.16
CA TRP A 85 -15.01 1.36 -0.80
C TRP A 85 -15.37 2.69 -0.14
N GLU A 86 -16.29 2.67 0.85
CA GLU A 86 -16.65 3.88 1.60
C GLU A 86 -15.44 4.39 2.41
N PHE A 87 -14.73 3.48 3.08
CA PHE A 87 -13.48 3.81 3.76
C PHE A 87 -12.45 4.42 2.80
N TYR A 88 -12.23 3.77 1.66
CA TYR A 88 -11.25 4.20 0.67
C TYR A 88 -11.59 5.57 0.08
N TYR A 89 -12.85 5.81 -0.27
CA TYR A 89 -13.28 7.11 -0.79
C TYR A 89 -13.13 8.23 0.24
N LEU A 90 -13.43 7.97 1.51
CA LEU A 90 -13.19 8.96 2.58
C LEU A 90 -11.70 9.20 2.79
N LEU A 91 -10.87 8.17 2.72
CA LEU A 91 -9.42 8.30 2.85
C LEU A 91 -8.83 9.14 1.71
N CYS A 92 -9.24 8.89 0.46
CA CYS A 92 -8.83 9.67 -0.70
C CYS A 92 -9.43 11.08 -0.71
N GLY A 93 -10.59 11.27 -0.08
CA GLY A 93 -11.29 12.56 0.02
C GLY A 93 -10.85 13.44 1.18
N LEU A 94 -9.81 13.05 1.94
CA LEU A 94 -9.28 13.84 3.04
C LEU A 94 -8.77 15.20 2.54
N SER A 95 -8.95 16.22 3.37
CA SER A 95 -8.59 17.60 3.04
C SER A 95 -7.10 17.73 2.70
N GLN A 96 -6.83 18.28 1.53
CA GLN A 96 -5.51 18.61 1.04
C GLN A 96 -5.53 20.04 0.51
N SER A 97 -4.62 20.87 0.99
CA SER A 97 -4.52 22.25 0.53
C SER A 97 -3.12 22.81 0.75
N GLU A 98 -2.56 23.40 -0.30
CA GLU A 98 -1.33 24.18 -0.21
C GLU A 98 -1.54 25.54 0.47
N MET A 99 -2.77 26.06 0.47
CA MET A 99 -3.12 27.41 0.94
C MET A 99 -4.14 27.44 2.09
N GLY A 100 -4.44 26.29 2.70
CA GLY A 100 -5.54 26.13 3.65
C GLY A 100 -5.32 25.06 4.71
N ASN A 101 -6.41 24.55 5.28
CA ASN A 101 -6.35 23.47 6.27
C ASN A 101 -6.17 22.13 5.54
N SER A 102 -5.02 21.49 5.75
CA SER A 102 -4.75 20.11 5.32
C SER A 102 -4.77 19.21 6.54
N CYS A 103 -5.41 18.05 6.42
CA CYS A 103 -5.42 17.06 7.49
C CYS A 103 -4.00 16.57 7.81
N VAL A 104 -3.81 15.95 8.99
CA VAL A 104 -2.49 15.54 9.46
C VAL A 104 -1.87 14.45 8.56
N LEU A 105 -2.68 13.55 8.00
CA LEU A 105 -2.20 12.49 7.11
C LEU A 105 -1.60 13.09 5.83
N ASN A 106 -2.35 13.94 5.13
CA ASN A 106 -1.89 14.53 3.86
C ASN A 106 -0.65 15.40 4.06
N ARG A 107 -0.52 16.12 5.17
CA ARG A 107 0.71 16.85 5.50
C ARG A 107 1.95 15.96 5.65
N ILE A 108 1.77 14.75 6.17
CA ILE A 108 2.87 13.77 6.30
C ILE A 108 3.22 13.18 4.93
N ARG A 109 2.21 12.86 4.13
CA ARG A 109 2.37 12.37 2.75
C ARG A 109 3.09 13.40 1.88
N ASP A 110 2.66 14.65 1.90
CA ASP A 110 3.31 15.76 1.19
C ASP A 110 4.77 15.91 1.61
N LEU A 111 5.08 15.82 2.91
CA LEU A 111 6.46 15.86 3.41
C LEU A 111 7.30 14.67 2.88
N ARG A 112 6.72 13.47 2.79
CA ARG A 112 7.38 12.28 2.25
C ARG A 112 7.59 12.36 0.74
N SER A 113 6.71 13.03 0.01
CA SER A 113 6.83 13.22 -1.44
C SER A 113 7.62 14.49 -1.83
N LEU A 114 7.86 15.40 -0.88
CA LEU A 114 8.57 16.66 -1.13
C LEU A 114 9.99 16.43 -1.66
N ASP A 115 10.27 17.00 -2.84
CA ASP A 115 11.63 17.09 -3.37
C ASP A 115 12.40 18.23 -2.70
N LEU A 116 13.37 17.86 -1.86
CA LEU A 116 14.20 18.81 -1.12
C LEU A 116 15.10 19.67 -2.02
N ASN A 117 15.32 19.29 -3.28
CA ASN A 117 16.10 20.09 -4.23
C ASN A 117 15.38 21.37 -4.65
N THR A 118 14.04 21.40 -4.52
CA THR A 118 13.23 22.59 -4.78
C THR A 118 13.39 23.67 -3.71
N ILE A 119 14.00 23.33 -2.57
CA ILE A 119 14.17 24.24 -1.42
C ILE A 119 15.51 24.96 -1.50
N ASN A 120 15.44 26.27 -1.72
CA ASN A 120 16.60 27.13 -1.91
C ASN A 120 17.33 27.47 -0.59
N ASP A 121 16.61 27.70 0.52
CA ASP A 121 17.23 28.03 1.80
C ASP A 121 17.85 26.77 2.45
N PRO A 122 19.18 26.75 2.70
CA PRO A 122 19.84 25.60 3.31
C PRO A 122 19.31 25.25 4.70
N LYS A 123 18.90 26.25 5.51
CA LYS A 123 18.40 26.00 6.87
C LYS A 123 17.03 25.36 6.83
N GLU A 124 16.13 25.87 6.01
CA GLU A 124 14.81 25.28 5.77
C GLU A 124 14.93 23.87 5.20
N ARG A 125 15.79 23.65 4.21
CA ARG A 125 16.04 22.34 3.62
C ARG A 125 16.50 21.32 4.65
N GLU A 126 17.41 21.70 5.55
CA GLU A 126 17.89 20.83 6.63
C GLU A 126 16.80 20.51 7.66
N LYS A 127 15.94 21.48 7.97
CA LYS A 127 14.79 21.26 8.85
C LYS A 127 13.80 20.26 8.25
N LEU A 128 13.49 20.42 6.95
CA LEU A 128 12.60 19.53 6.21
C LEU A 128 13.20 18.12 6.06
N ARG A 129 14.51 18.01 5.83
CA ARG A 129 15.22 16.72 5.80
C ARG A 129 15.02 15.94 7.09
N LYS A 130 15.26 16.57 8.24
CA LYS A 130 15.06 15.94 9.57
C LYS A 130 13.61 15.54 9.82
N ALA A 131 12.66 16.34 9.35
CA ALA A 131 11.24 16.01 9.44
C ALA A 131 10.90 14.79 8.57
N LYS A 132 11.36 14.77 7.32
CA LYS A 132 11.17 13.66 6.38
C LYS A 132 11.74 12.35 6.95
N GLU A 133 12.93 12.39 7.54
CA GLU A 133 13.54 11.24 8.23
C GLU A 133 12.72 10.74 9.42
N ARG A 134 12.17 11.64 10.22
CA ARG A 134 11.34 11.29 11.38
C ARG A 134 10.06 10.56 10.98
N PHE A 135 9.46 10.96 9.87
CA PHE A 135 8.19 10.42 9.40
C PHE A 135 8.35 9.39 8.28
N ALA A 136 9.58 8.98 7.93
CA ALA A 136 9.83 8.02 6.87
C ALA A 136 9.10 6.69 7.13
N LEU A 137 8.61 6.07 6.05
CA LEU A 137 8.07 4.72 6.12
C LEU A 137 9.17 3.74 6.52
N LYS A 138 8.87 2.83 7.45
CA LYS A 138 9.78 1.77 7.81
C LYS A 138 9.92 0.83 6.61
N LYS A 139 11.12 0.72 6.07
CA LYS A 139 11.40 -0.26 5.01
C LYS A 139 11.22 -1.66 5.59
N HIS A 140 10.18 -2.36 5.16
CA HIS A 140 10.18 -3.82 5.20
C HIS A 140 11.32 -4.24 4.27
N THR A 141 12.43 -4.66 4.85
CA THR A 141 13.62 -5.01 4.07
C THR A 141 13.26 -6.22 3.21
N LYS A 142 13.05 -6.02 1.91
CA LYS A 142 13.18 -7.10 0.93
C LYS A 142 14.59 -7.63 1.10
N LYS A 143 14.80 -8.66 1.94
CA LYS A 143 15.97 -9.49 1.76
C LYS A 143 15.82 -10.04 0.35
N LYS A 144 16.67 -9.59 -0.58
CA LYS A 144 16.87 -10.29 -1.84
C LYS A 144 17.14 -11.73 -1.43
N LYS A 145 16.20 -12.64 -1.67
CA LYS A 145 16.42 -14.06 -1.41
C LYS A 145 17.52 -14.45 -2.39
N GLU A 146 18.74 -14.56 -1.91
CA GLU A 146 19.83 -15.11 -2.69
C GLU A 146 19.49 -16.57 -2.89
N PHE A 147 19.01 -16.90 -4.10
CA PHE A 147 18.78 -18.29 -4.48
C PHE A 147 20.13 -18.99 -4.53
N THR A 148 20.19 -20.16 -3.93
CA THR A 148 21.33 -21.07 -4.09
C THR A 148 21.44 -21.50 -5.55
N GLU A 149 22.64 -21.93 -5.98
CA GLU A 149 22.83 -22.46 -7.35
C GLU A 149 21.90 -23.64 -7.65
N GLU A 150 21.50 -24.40 -6.63
CA GLU A 150 20.55 -25.51 -6.77
C GLU A 150 19.12 -25.03 -7.02
N GLU A 151 18.68 -23.99 -6.30
CA GLU A 151 17.35 -23.38 -6.50
C GLU A 151 17.23 -22.70 -7.87
N LEU A 152 18.29 -22.04 -8.34
CA LEU A 152 18.35 -21.45 -9.69
C LEU A 152 18.24 -22.52 -10.78
N LYS A 153 18.96 -23.64 -10.63
CA LYS A 153 18.88 -24.77 -11.56
C LYS A 153 17.49 -25.41 -11.57
N ALA A 154 16.87 -25.55 -10.40
CA ALA A 154 15.52 -26.09 -10.30
C ALA A 154 14.48 -25.18 -10.97
N MET A 155 14.61 -23.85 -10.84
CA MET A 155 13.76 -22.89 -11.56
C MET A 155 13.98 -22.94 -13.07
N GLU A 156 15.23 -22.99 -13.54
CA GLU A 156 15.55 -23.12 -14.98
C GLU A 156 15.01 -24.43 -15.58
N GLU A 157 15.09 -25.53 -14.85
CA GLU A 157 14.57 -26.83 -15.27
C GLU A 157 13.04 -26.84 -15.32
N TYR A 158 12.38 -26.23 -14.33
CA TYR A 158 10.93 -26.02 -14.34
C TYR A 158 10.48 -25.18 -15.54
N HIS A 159 11.15 -24.06 -15.82
CA HIS A 159 10.83 -23.22 -16.99
C HIS A 159 10.99 -23.96 -18.31
N LYS A 160 11.99 -24.85 -18.45
CA LYS A 160 12.12 -25.72 -19.63
C LYS A 160 11.02 -26.76 -19.76
N LEU A 161 10.47 -27.25 -18.64
CA LEU A 161 9.40 -28.25 -18.63
C LEU A 161 8.03 -27.65 -18.92
N VAL A 162 7.79 -26.42 -18.48
CA VAL A 162 6.51 -25.73 -18.63
C VAL A 162 6.40 -24.99 -19.98
N GLY A 163 7.54 -24.77 -20.66
CA GLY A 163 7.58 -24.41 -22.07
C GLY A 163 7.05 -23.01 -22.39
N ASP A 164 7.95 -22.02 -22.34
CA ASP A 164 7.89 -20.83 -23.19
C ASP A 164 8.80 -21.03 -24.42
#